data_AF-A0A1I0S715-F1
#
_entry.id   AF-A0A1I0S715-F1
#
_cell.length_a   1.000
_cell.length_b   1.000
_cell.length_c   1.000
_cell.angle_alpha   90.00
_cell.angle_beta   90.00
_cell.angle_gamma   90.00
#
_symmetry.space_group_name_H-M   'P 1'
#
loop_
_entity.id
_entity.type
_entity.pdbx_description
1 polymer ?
#
loop_
_entity_poly.entity_id
_entity_poly.type
_entity_poly.pdbx_seq_one_letter_code
_entity_poly.pdbx_strand_id
1 'polypeptide(L)'
;MNCDKPYDPFKESDDSCCATITGGNDSECGCVDDWKKELKIKGSSYQQKAAEAAKKKDELGLAQDWRNKVKTYFDSVQQSAEKADAITSKVKVILDILEKLCKSTGFSVTAIEVLFCMTKELYTKVDEVAACYNNISKSIDCSNDQVLKKGGITDAWADYGKKLQDVIAIGNDIFNNIVIALKAATILDESICEKDYGIKTAIARIGCVFNPNGSSSASNGGIKSGDDSMEICCTDKLVCPVFPLTKDTYFTVTQTQLKNADERLAAIKPEYDKVSQEANRLQACTDSLTKAIKQAQDAKACK
;
A
#
# COMPACT_ATOMS: atom_id res chain seq x y z
N MET A 1 18.96 21.16 18.95
CA MET A 1 20.12 20.37 19.41
C MET A 1 21.26 21.34 19.63
N ASN A 2 21.61 21.57 20.89
CA ASN A 2 22.90 22.12 21.29
C ASN A 2 23.14 21.59 22.71
N CYS A 3 23.88 20.49 22.77
CA CYS A 3 24.10 19.65 23.95
C CYS A 3 25.40 20.02 24.66
N ASP A 4 25.74 21.31 24.74
CA ASP A 4 27.01 21.78 25.31
C ASP A 4 26.79 22.98 26.24
N LYS A 5 26.02 22.77 27.31
CA LYS A 5 26.22 23.57 28.51
C LYS A 5 26.47 22.62 29.68
N PRO A 6 27.66 22.68 30.31
CA PRO A 6 27.92 21.91 31.51
C PRO A 6 26.90 22.34 32.58
N TYR A 7 26.42 21.35 33.33
CA TYR A 7 25.69 21.56 34.57
C TYR A 7 26.50 22.55 35.43
N ASP A 8 25.97 23.76 35.61
CA ASP A 8 26.54 24.77 36.49
C ASP A 8 26.02 24.43 37.90
N PRO A 9 26.85 23.88 38.81
CA PRO A 9 26.42 23.65 40.17
C PRO A 9 26.16 25.02 40.78
N PHE A 10 24.90 25.27 41.19
CA PHE A 10 24.48 26.35 42.08
C PHE A 10 25.44 27.55 42.10
N LYS A 11 25.25 28.52 41.20
CA LYS A 11 25.62 29.89 41.60
C LYS A 11 24.72 30.24 42.77
N GLU A 12 25.30 30.22 43.97
CA GLU A 12 24.78 30.98 45.10
C GLU A 12 24.51 32.38 44.57
N SER A 13 23.24 32.72 44.37
CA SER A 13 22.87 34.12 44.31
C SER A 13 23.14 34.65 45.71
N ASP A 14 24.04 35.61 45.82
CA ASP A 14 24.34 36.41 47.01
C ASP A 14 23.13 37.21 47.55
N ASP A 15 21.90 36.78 47.25
CA ASP A 15 20.69 37.24 47.92
C ASP A 15 20.53 36.43 49.21
N SER A 16 21.44 36.66 50.16
CA SER A 16 21.22 36.29 51.55
C SER A 16 19.85 36.82 51.96
N CYS A 17 18.96 35.95 52.46
CA CYS A 17 17.60 36.32 52.88
C CYS A 17 17.57 37.23 54.13
N CYS A 18 18.59 38.06 54.37
CA CYS A 18 18.69 38.98 55.48
C CYS A 18 19.19 40.34 54.99
N ALA A 19 18.33 41.09 54.30
CA ALA A 19 18.47 42.54 54.29
C ALA A 19 18.33 43.03 55.74
N THR A 20 19.41 43.59 56.27
CA THR A 20 19.52 44.08 57.65
C THR A 20 18.48 45.19 57.87
N ILE A 21 17.44 44.91 58.67
CA ILE A 21 16.53 45.96 59.12
C ILE A 21 17.23 46.72 60.25
N THR A 22 17.72 47.91 59.94
CA THR A 22 18.22 48.86 60.93
C THR A 22 17.06 49.44 61.74
N GLY A 23 17.00 49.09 63.03
CA GLY A 23 16.33 49.90 64.06
C GLY A 23 15.52 49.12 65.09
N GLY A 24 16.05 49.04 66.32
CA GLY A 24 15.24 49.04 67.54
C GLY A 24 15.12 47.73 68.33
N ASN A 25 15.92 47.65 69.40
CA ASN A 25 15.77 46.92 70.68
C ASN A 25 15.29 45.44 70.69
N ASP A 26 16.21 44.59 71.14
CA ASP A 26 16.03 43.39 71.98
C ASP A 26 14.84 42.45 71.70
N SER A 27 15.08 41.47 70.82
CA SER A 27 14.80 40.05 71.15
C SER A 27 15.64 39.13 70.25
N GLU A 28 16.62 38.46 70.84
CA GLU A 28 17.56 37.58 70.13
C GLU A 28 16.90 36.40 69.38
N CYS A 29 15.63 36.04 69.61
CA CYS A 29 14.93 34.90 68.98
C CYS A 29 14.00 35.33 67.79
N GLY A 30 13.97 36.62 67.38
CA GLY A 30 13.07 37.14 66.33
C GLY A 30 13.26 36.56 64.91
N CYS A 31 14.50 36.30 64.49
CA CYS A 31 14.79 35.72 63.16
C CYS A 31 14.22 34.31 62.99
N VAL A 32 14.18 33.51 64.06
CA VAL A 32 13.64 32.14 64.03
C VAL A 32 12.12 32.16 63.83
N ASP A 33 11.42 33.12 64.43
CA ASP A 33 9.97 33.24 64.29
C ASP A 33 9.58 33.79 62.92
N ASP A 34 10.39 34.67 62.33
CA ASP A 34 10.19 35.11 60.95
C ASP A 34 10.50 33.99 59.94
N TRP A 35 11.54 33.17 60.16
CA TRP A 35 11.78 31.96 59.36
C TRP A 35 10.66 30.93 59.49
N LYS A 36 10.05 30.76 60.67
CA LYS A 36 8.86 29.90 60.85
C LYS A 36 7.65 30.42 60.06
N LYS A 37 7.43 31.74 60.04
CA LYS A 37 6.37 32.36 59.21
C LYS A 37 6.65 32.14 57.73
N GLU A 38 7.89 32.35 57.29
CA GLU A 38 8.29 32.15 55.90
C GLU A 38 8.20 30.68 55.49
N LEU A 39 8.57 29.74 56.37
CA LEU A 39 8.41 28.30 56.17
C LEU A 39 6.94 27.92 56.00
N LYS A 40 6.04 28.52 56.79
CA LYS A 40 4.59 28.28 56.66
C LYS A 40 4.06 28.76 55.31
N ILE A 41 4.49 29.94 54.86
CA ILE A 41 4.09 30.52 53.57
C ILE A 41 4.65 29.66 52.42
N LYS A 42 5.96 29.42 52.39
CA LYS A 42 6.63 28.64 51.34
C LYS A 42 6.19 27.18 51.33
N GLY A 43 5.92 26.58 52.49
CA GLY A 43 5.38 25.24 52.62
C GLY A 43 3.96 25.11 52.06
N SER A 44 3.10 26.10 52.28
CA SER A 44 1.76 26.15 51.67
C SER A 44 1.85 26.33 50.14
N SER A 45 2.72 27.24 49.66
CA SER A 45 2.96 27.42 48.22
C SER A 45 3.54 26.16 47.57
N TYR A 46 4.45 25.45 48.25
CA TYR A 46 4.98 24.16 47.80
C TYR A 46 3.86 23.14 47.63
N GLN A 47 3.01 22.93 48.64
CA GLN A 47 1.91 21.97 48.55
C GLN A 47 0.97 22.28 47.39
N GLN A 48 0.65 23.55 47.17
CA GLN A 48 -0.17 23.98 46.04
C GLN A 48 0.49 23.65 44.70
N LYS A 49 1.78 23.99 44.54
CA LYS A 49 2.53 23.74 43.30
C LYS A 49 2.81 22.26 43.05
N ALA A 50 3.04 21.48 44.10
CA ALA A 50 3.19 20.04 44.02
C ALA A 50 1.88 19.35 43.58
N ALA A 51 0.73 19.80 44.08
CA ALA A 51 -0.58 19.33 43.63
C ALA A 51 -0.85 19.71 42.17
N GLU A 52 -0.49 20.94 41.76
CA GLU A 52 -0.58 21.39 40.37
C GLU A 52 0.32 20.56 39.44
N ALA A 53 1.57 20.27 39.86
CA ALA A 53 2.50 19.43 39.12
C ALA A 53 1.99 17.99 38.99
N ALA A 54 1.42 17.41 40.06
CA ALA A 54 0.83 16.07 40.03
C ALA A 54 -0.34 16.00 39.04
N LYS A 55 -1.26 16.97 39.10
CA LYS A 55 -2.38 17.05 38.15
C LYS A 55 -1.89 17.18 36.70
N LYS A 56 -0.89 18.03 36.45
CA LYS A 56 -0.30 18.20 35.10
C LYS A 56 0.44 16.95 34.62
N LYS A 57 1.05 16.19 35.53
CA LYS A 57 1.66 14.89 35.22
C LYS A 57 0.61 13.87 34.79
N ASP A 58 -0.52 13.82 35.48
CA ASP A 58 -1.64 12.93 35.10
C ASP A 58 -2.24 13.34 33.75
N GLU A 59 -2.45 14.65 33.53
CA GLU A 59 -2.88 15.20 32.23
C GLU A 59 -1.90 14.83 31.10
N LEU A 60 -0.59 14.90 31.36
CA LEU A 60 0.45 14.49 30.42
C LEU A 60 0.37 13.00 30.10
N GLY A 61 0.20 12.14 31.12
CA GLY A 61 0.05 10.70 30.94
C GLY A 61 -1.16 10.34 30.09
N LEU A 62 -2.32 10.94 30.38
CA LEU A 62 -3.55 10.75 29.58
C LEU A 62 -3.37 11.21 28.13
N ALA A 63 -2.70 12.35 27.91
CA ALA A 63 -2.43 12.85 26.57
C ALA A 63 -1.49 11.93 25.78
N GLN A 64 -0.45 11.38 26.43
CA GLN A 64 0.47 10.40 25.84
C GLN A 64 -0.27 9.12 25.44
N ASP A 65 -1.09 8.56 26.35
CA ASP A 65 -1.85 7.34 26.09
C ASP A 65 -2.82 7.51 24.92
N TRP A 66 -3.55 8.63 24.89
CA TRP A 66 -4.43 8.96 23.77
C TRP A 66 -3.67 9.07 22.46
N ARG A 67 -2.57 9.82 22.45
CA ARG A 67 -1.72 10.00 21.27
C ARG A 67 -1.21 8.66 20.74
N ASN A 68 -0.75 7.77 21.64
CA ASN A 68 -0.24 6.46 21.25
C ASN A 68 -1.34 5.58 20.63
N LYS A 69 -2.57 5.62 21.17
CA LYS A 69 -3.72 4.91 20.57
C LYS A 69 -4.04 5.42 19.18
N VAL A 70 -4.15 6.73 19.00
CA VAL A 70 -4.44 7.35 17.70
C VAL A 70 -3.31 7.06 16.71
N LYS A 71 -2.05 7.09 17.17
CA LYS A 71 -0.90 6.75 16.33
C LYS A 71 -0.97 5.32 15.83
N THR A 72 -1.15 4.33 16.71
CA THR A 72 -1.26 2.91 16.31
C THR A 72 -2.37 2.69 15.29
N TYR A 73 -3.50 3.38 15.49
CA TYR A 73 -4.62 3.33 14.57
C TYR A 73 -4.28 3.95 13.21
N PHE A 74 -3.71 5.17 13.20
CA PHE A 74 -3.30 5.85 11.97
C PHE A 74 -2.23 5.06 11.20
N ASP A 75 -1.24 4.49 11.89
CA ASP A 75 -0.20 3.67 11.28
C ASP A 75 -0.83 2.46 10.55
N SER A 76 -1.89 1.87 11.11
CA SER A 76 -2.62 0.76 10.48
C SER A 76 -3.40 1.19 9.23
N VAL A 77 -4.04 2.37 9.30
CA VAL A 77 -4.75 2.97 8.16
C VAL A 77 -3.78 3.35 7.04
N GLN A 78 -2.63 3.92 7.40
CA GLN A 78 -1.56 4.27 6.46
C GLN A 78 -1.00 3.03 5.75
N GLN A 79 -0.69 1.96 6.49
CA GLN A 79 -0.26 0.69 5.87
C GLN A 79 -1.31 0.12 4.91
N SER A 80 -2.59 0.30 5.22
CA SER A 80 -3.68 -0.13 4.34
C SER A 80 -3.74 0.71 3.06
N ALA A 81 -3.51 2.03 3.16
CA ALA A 81 -3.38 2.93 2.01
C ALA A 81 -2.19 2.55 1.12
N GLU A 82 -1.02 2.31 1.70
CA GLU A 82 0.18 1.89 0.95
C GLU A 82 -0.03 0.56 0.21
N LYS A 83 -0.70 -0.41 0.85
CA LYS A 83 -1.07 -1.68 0.21
C LYS A 83 -2.06 -1.49 -0.93
N ALA A 84 -3.05 -0.62 -0.76
CA ALA A 84 -4.02 -0.32 -1.82
C ALA A 84 -3.34 0.32 -3.04
N ASP A 85 -2.45 1.29 -2.82
CA ASP A 85 -1.67 1.91 -3.90
C ASP A 85 -0.76 0.89 -4.61
N ALA A 86 -0.14 -0.02 -3.85
CA ALA A 86 0.64 -1.11 -4.42
C ALA A 86 -0.20 -2.07 -5.29
N ILE A 87 -1.44 -2.37 -4.88
CA ILE A 87 -2.39 -3.15 -5.69
C ILE A 87 -2.72 -2.39 -6.98
N THR A 88 -3.08 -1.10 -6.89
CA THR A 88 -3.38 -0.26 -8.05
C THR A 88 -2.23 -0.26 -9.06
N SER A 89 -0.99 -0.10 -8.59
CA SER A 89 0.20 -0.13 -9.44
C SER A 89 0.36 -1.49 -10.15
N LYS A 90 0.22 -2.59 -9.41
CA LYS A 90 0.29 -3.95 -9.97
C LYS A 90 -0.81 -4.22 -10.99
N VAL A 91 -2.04 -3.82 -10.70
CA VAL A 91 -3.19 -3.96 -11.62
C VAL A 91 -2.90 -3.24 -12.93
N LYS A 92 -2.36 -2.01 -12.88
CA LYS A 92 -1.98 -1.26 -14.08
C LYS A 92 -0.94 -2.01 -14.92
N VAL A 93 0.12 -2.53 -14.30
CA VAL A 93 1.15 -3.31 -15.00
C VAL A 93 0.56 -4.56 -15.65
N ILE A 94 -0.31 -5.27 -14.94
CA ILE A 94 -0.97 -6.46 -15.48
C ILE A 94 -1.85 -6.08 -16.68
N LEU A 95 -2.64 -5.00 -16.59
CA LEU A 95 -3.45 -4.54 -17.71
C LEU A 95 -2.62 -4.21 -18.95
N ASP A 96 -1.46 -3.57 -18.78
CA ASP A 96 -0.54 -3.27 -19.90
C ASP A 96 0.01 -4.55 -20.55
N ILE A 97 0.32 -5.58 -19.74
CA ILE A 97 0.75 -6.90 -20.25
C ILE A 97 -0.39 -7.58 -21.00
N LEU A 98 -1.60 -7.59 -20.44
CA LEU A 98 -2.78 -8.20 -21.06
C LEU A 98 -3.16 -7.51 -22.37
N GLU A 99 -3.06 -6.18 -22.44
CA GLU A 99 -3.26 -5.42 -23.68
C GLU A 99 -2.28 -5.86 -24.79
N LYS A 100 -0.99 -5.99 -24.45
CA LYS A 100 0.03 -6.47 -25.39
C LYS A 100 -0.23 -7.91 -25.82
N LEU A 101 -0.64 -8.77 -24.90
CA LEU A 101 -0.97 -10.17 -25.20
C LEU A 101 -2.14 -10.23 -26.16
N CYS A 102 -3.21 -9.47 -25.94
CA CYS A 102 -4.35 -9.42 -26.85
C CYS A 102 -4.00 -8.93 -28.26
N LYS A 103 -3.14 -7.91 -28.37
CA LYS A 103 -2.61 -7.48 -29.67
C LYS A 103 -1.82 -8.60 -30.35
N SER A 104 -0.96 -9.29 -29.59
CA SER A 104 -0.19 -10.42 -30.10
C SER A 104 -1.10 -11.56 -30.58
N THR A 105 -2.15 -11.89 -29.83
CA THR A 105 -3.14 -12.90 -30.22
C THR A 105 -3.82 -12.51 -31.55
N GLY A 106 -4.20 -11.24 -31.72
CA GLY A 106 -4.77 -10.75 -32.98
C GLY A 106 -3.82 -10.91 -34.18
N PHE A 107 -2.52 -10.63 -34.00
CA PHE A 107 -1.52 -10.89 -35.05
C PHE A 107 -1.36 -12.38 -35.35
N SER A 108 -1.37 -13.24 -34.32
CA SER A 108 -1.31 -14.69 -34.51
C SER A 108 -2.52 -15.21 -35.29
N VAL A 109 -3.73 -14.74 -35.01
CA VAL A 109 -4.93 -15.10 -35.78
C VAL A 109 -4.77 -14.71 -37.24
N THR A 110 -4.31 -13.49 -37.52
CA THR A 110 -4.05 -13.03 -38.89
C THR A 110 -3.03 -13.92 -39.61
N ALA A 111 -1.95 -14.32 -38.93
CA ALA A 111 -0.95 -15.23 -39.50
C ALA A 111 -1.52 -16.63 -39.79
N ILE A 112 -2.37 -17.15 -38.89
CA ILE A 112 -3.07 -18.44 -39.07
C ILE A 112 -3.99 -18.36 -40.29
N GLU A 113 -4.73 -17.26 -40.49
CA GLU A 113 -5.59 -17.06 -41.66
C GLU A 113 -4.79 -17.06 -42.97
N VAL A 114 -3.64 -16.38 -43.00
CA VAL A 114 -2.74 -16.40 -44.17
C VAL A 114 -2.26 -17.82 -44.46
N LEU A 115 -1.81 -18.56 -43.45
CA LEU A 115 -1.38 -19.95 -43.61
C LEU A 115 -2.51 -20.86 -44.10
N PHE A 116 -3.74 -20.66 -43.60
CA PHE A 116 -4.91 -21.38 -44.06
C PHE A 116 -5.19 -21.11 -45.54
N CYS A 117 -5.14 -19.85 -45.98
CA CYS A 117 -5.29 -19.49 -47.39
C CYS A 117 -4.23 -20.13 -48.28
N MET A 118 -2.95 -20.08 -47.88
CA MET A 118 -1.86 -20.74 -48.61
C MET A 118 -2.03 -22.26 -48.69
N THR A 119 -2.49 -22.88 -47.59
CA THR A 119 -2.73 -24.33 -47.54
C THR A 119 -3.90 -24.72 -48.43
N LYS A 120 -4.96 -23.91 -48.48
CA LYS A 120 -6.09 -24.10 -49.40
C LYS A 120 -5.66 -24.01 -50.87
N GLU A 121 -4.79 -23.07 -51.21
CA GLU A 121 -4.23 -22.96 -52.56
C GLU A 121 -3.37 -24.18 -52.91
N LEU A 122 -2.54 -24.65 -51.96
CA LEU A 122 -1.77 -25.88 -52.12
C LEU A 122 -2.68 -27.07 -52.46
N TYR A 123 -3.76 -27.29 -51.71
CA TYR A 123 -4.70 -28.38 -52.01
C TYR A 123 -5.32 -28.25 -53.39
N THR A 124 -5.72 -27.04 -53.79
CA THR A 124 -6.28 -26.81 -55.13
C THR A 124 -5.29 -27.21 -56.22
N LYS A 125 -4.01 -26.86 -56.06
CA LYS A 125 -2.95 -27.21 -57.03
C LYS A 125 -2.59 -28.69 -57.01
N VAL A 126 -2.56 -29.30 -55.83
CA VAL A 126 -2.32 -30.74 -55.67
C VAL A 126 -3.46 -31.55 -56.31
N ASP A 127 -4.72 -31.12 -56.18
CA ASP A 127 -5.87 -31.76 -56.80
C ASP A 127 -5.82 -31.68 -58.33
N GLU A 128 -5.45 -30.52 -58.90
CA GLU A 128 -5.22 -30.36 -60.35
C GLU A 128 -4.15 -31.34 -60.86
N VAL A 129 -3.04 -31.45 -60.13
CA VAL A 129 -1.93 -32.36 -60.45
C VAL A 129 -2.35 -33.83 -60.30
N ALA A 130 -3.07 -34.17 -59.23
CA ALA A 130 -3.56 -35.51 -58.99
C ALA A 130 -4.57 -35.97 -60.05
N ALA A 131 -5.45 -35.07 -60.51
CA ALA A 131 -6.35 -35.34 -61.62
C ALA A 131 -5.57 -35.63 -62.92
N CYS A 132 -4.54 -34.83 -63.23
CA CYS A 132 -3.67 -35.06 -64.38
C CYS A 132 -2.94 -36.41 -64.27
N TYR A 133 -2.36 -36.70 -63.10
CA TYR A 133 -1.71 -37.97 -62.81
C TYR A 133 -2.66 -39.18 -63.01
N ASN A 134 -3.89 -39.08 -62.51
CA ASN A 134 -4.87 -40.16 -62.64
C ASN A 134 -5.30 -40.38 -64.09
N ASN A 135 -5.44 -39.30 -64.88
CA ASN A 135 -5.79 -39.40 -66.29
C ASN A 135 -4.67 -40.06 -67.10
N ILE A 136 -3.43 -39.64 -66.91
CA ILE A 136 -2.28 -40.23 -67.60
C ILE A 136 -2.08 -41.70 -67.18
N SER A 137 -2.21 -42.02 -65.88
CA SER A 137 -2.15 -43.41 -65.39
C SER A 137 -3.16 -44.29 -66.10
N LYS A 138 -4.42 -43.85 -66.21
CA LYS A 138 -5.46 -44.57 -66.97
C LYS A 138 -5.09 -44.74 -68.44
N SER A 139 -4.55 -43.72 -69.09
CA SER A 139 -4.12 -43.81 -70.49
C SER A 139 -2.97 -44.81 -70.69
N ILE A 140 -2.01 -44.87 -69.76
CA ILE A 140 -0.93 -45.86 -69.78
C ILE A 140 -1.51 -47.27 -69.61
N ASP A 141 -2.41 -47.47 -68.66
CA ASP A 141 -3.03 -48.77 -68.37
C ASP A 141 -3.84 -49.29 -69.57
N CYS A 142 -4.61 -48.40 -70.21
CA CYS A 142 -5.44 -48.71 -71.38
C CYS A 142 -4.64 -48.89 -72.68
N SER A 143 -3.37 -48.49 -72.74
CA SER A 143 -2.54 -48.63 -73.95
C SER A 143 -2.13 -50.09 -74.17
N ASN A 144 -2.14 -50.57 -75.43
CA ASN A 144 -1.59 -51.88 -75.79
C ASN A 144 -0.08 -51.83 -76.11
N ASP A 145 0.55 -50.66 -75.96
CA ASP A 145 1.97 -50.47 -76.24
C ASP A 145 2.85 -51.07 -75.12
N GLN A 146 3.64 -52.09 -75.46
CA GLN A 146 4.54 -52.75 -74.50
C GLN A 146 5.69 -51.87 -74.03
N VAL A 147 6.08 -50.85 -74.79
CA VAL A 147 7.15 -49.90 -74.43
C VAL A 147 6.69 -49.01 -73.27
N LEU A 148 5.41 -48.60 -73.28
CA LEU A 148 4.79 -47.83 -72.20
C LEU A 148 4.49 -48.67 -70.95
N LYS A 149 4.37 -49.99 -71.10
CA LYS A 149 4.04 -50.93 -70.00
C LYS A 149 5.23 -51.58 -69.30
N LYS A 150 6.43 -51.59 -69.91
CA LYS A 150 7.60 -52.30 -69.37
C LYS A 150 8.92 -51.50 -69.45
N GLY A 151 8.86 -50.18 -69.65
CA GLY A 151 10.02 -49.30 -69.78
C GLY A 151 10.23 -48.37 -68.58
N GLY A 152 11.36 -47.66 -68.55
CA GLY A 152 11.72 -46.72 -67.46
C GLY A 152 10.78 -45.51 -67.30
N ILE A 153 9.88 -45.26 -68.25
CA ILE A 153 8.81 -44.26 -68.13
C ILE A 153 7.83 -44.66 -67.01
N THR A 154 7.51 -45.95 -66.88
CA THR A 154 6.61 -46.46 -65.83
C THR A 154 7.22 -46.29 -64.44
N ASP A 155 8.53 -46.52 -64.30
CA ASP A 155 9.25 -46.34 -63.02
C ASP A 155 9.31 -44.86 -62.61
N ALA A 156 9.63 -43.97 -63.56
CA ALA A 156 9.62 -42.53 -63.31
C ALA A 156 8.21 -42.01 -62.95
N TRP A 157 7.18 -42.59 -63.56
CA TRP A 157 5.78 -42.27 -63.26
C TRP A 157 5.36 -42.74 -61.86
N ALA A 158 5.79 -43.94 -61.45
CA ALA A 158 5.56 -44.44 -60.10
C ALA A 158 6.27 -43.59 -59.03
N ASP A 159 7.52 -43.17 -59.29
CA ASP A 159 8.25 -42.24 -58.41
C ASP A 159 7.55 -40.88 -58.29
N TYR A 160 7.02 -40.35 -59.39
CA TYR A 160 6.20 -39.14 -59.39
C TYR A 160 4.94 -39.32 -58.52
N GLY A 161 4.24 -40.46 -58.66
CA GLY A 161 3.07 -40.78 -57.84
C GLY A 161 3.39 -40.82 -56.34
N LYS A 162 4.56 -41.37 -55.95
CA LYS A 162 5.01 -41.36 -54.55
C LYS A 162 5.24 -39.93 -54.04
N LYS A 163 5.94 -39.09 -54.80
CA LYS A 163 6.17 -37.68 -54.45
C LYS A 163 4.87 -36.90 -54.29
N LEU A 164 3.89 -37.17 -55.15
CA LEU A 164 2.56 -36.58 -55.02
C LEU A 164 1.87 -36.97 -53.70
N GLN A 165 1.96 -38.24 -53.29
CA GLN A 165 1.44 -38.69 -51.99
C GLN A 165 2.18 -38.03 -50.82
N ASP A 166 3.51 -37.88 -50.91
CA ASP A 166 4.30 -37.19 -49.89
C ASP A 166 3.85 -35.71 -49.74
N VAL A 167 3.58 -35.01 -50.85
CA VAL A 167 3.06 -33.63 -50.83
C VAL A 167 1.66 -33.57 -50.19
N ILE A 168 0.78 -34.53 -50.50
CA ILE A 168 -0.56 -34.63 -49.87
C ILE A 168 -0.42 -34.83 -48.36
N ALA A 169 0.47 -35.72 -47.92
CA ALA A 169 0.72 -35.99 -46.51
C ALA A 169 1.23 -34.72 -45.78
N ILE A 170 2.20 -34.02 -46.35
CA ILE A 170 2.70 -32.75 -45.80
C ILE A 170 1.58 -31.71 -45.70
N GLY A 171 0.74 -31.60 -46.74
CA GLY A 171 -0.43 -30.71 -46.72
C GLY A 171 -1.39 -31.00 -45.58
N ASN A 172 -1.70 -32.29 -45.34
CA ASN A 172 -2.55 -32.73 -44.23
C ASN A 172 -1.96 -32.40 -42.87
N ASP A 173 -0.66 -32.57 -42.69
CA ASP A 173 0.02 -32.22 -41.43
C ASP A 173 0.00 -30.71 -41.19
N ILE A 174 0.23 -29.89 -42.22
CA ILE A 174 0.12 -28.43 -42.14
C ILE A 174 -1.31 -28.03 -41.74
N PHE A 175 -2.33 -28.60 -42.39
CA PHE A 175 -3.72 -28.31 -42.08
C PHE A 175 -4.09 -28.67 -40.63
N ASN A 176 -3.67 -29.84 -40.16
CA ASN A 176 -3.88 -30.26 -38.77
C ASN A 176 -3.25 -29.28 -37.77
N ASN A 177 -2.02 -28.82 -38.06
CA ASN A 177 -1.34 -27.83 -37.22
C ASN A 177 -2.04 -26.47 -37.22
N ILE A 178 -2.61 -26.04 -38.36
CA ILE A 178 -3.44 -24.83 -38.45
C ILE A 178 -4.69 -24.95 -37.56
N VAL A 179 -5.37 -26.10 -37.58
CA VAL A 179 -6.53 -26.35 -36.72
C VAL A 179 -6.15 -26.30 -35.23
N ILE A 180 -5.01 -26.86 -34.85
CA ILE A 180 -4.50 -26.80 -33.47
C ILE A 180 -4.20 -25.35 -33.08
N ALA A 181 -3.51 -24.60 -33.95
CA ALA A 181 -3.17 -23.20 -33.71
C ALA A 181 -4.44 -22.33 -33.57
N LEU A 182 -5.46 -22.57 -34.40
CA LEU A 182 -6.74 -21.87 -34.34
C LEU A 182 -7.43 -22.12 -32.98
N LYS A 183 -7.50 -23.39 -32.54
CA LYS A 183 -8.07 -23.73 -31.22
C LYS A 183 -7.35 -23.02 -30.08
N ALA A 184 -6.02 -22.99 -30.11
CA ALA A 184 -5.24 -22.31 -29.09
C ALA A 184 -5.49 -20.79 -29.11
N ALA A 185 -5.57 -20.18 -30.30
CA ALA A 185 -5.86 -18.76 -30.45
C ALA A 185 -7.26 -18.40 -29.91
N THR A 186 -8.28 -19.23 -30.20
CA THR A 186 -9.64 -19.05 -29.66
C THR A 186 -9.66 -19.10 -28.13
N ILE A 187 -9.03 -20.10 -27.52
CA ILE A 187 -8.97 -20.21 -26.06
C ILE A 187 -8.27 -19.00 -25.42
N LEU A 188 -7.18 -18.52 -26.04
CA LEU A 188 -6.47 -17.33 -25.57
C LEU A 188 -7.34 -16.07 -25.66
N ASP A 189 -8.07 -15.90 -26.77
CA ASP A 189 -8.95 -14.76 -26.96
C ASP A 189 -10.10 -14.77 -25.93
N GLU A 190 -10.82 -15.90 -25.82
CA GLU A 190 -11.94 -16.07 -24.87
C GLU A 190 -11.49 -15.91 -23.41
N SER A 191 -10.37 -16.52 -23.04
CA SER A 191 -9.91 -16.52 -21.64
C SER A 191 -9.33 -15.17 -21.22
N ILE A 192 -8.68 -14.45 -22.13
CA ILE A 192 -7.87 -13.27 -21.77
C ILE A 192 -8.48 -11.98 -22.30
N CYS A 193 -8.85 -11.95 -23.57
CA CYS A 193 -9.09 -10.74 -24.35
C CYS A 193 -10.57 -10.40 -24.52
N GLU A 194 -11.42 -11.38 -24.31
CA GLU A 194 -12.86 -11.24 -24.41
C GLU A 194 -13.39 -10.11 -23.55
N LYS A 195 -14.21 -9.27 -24.18
CA LYS A 195 -14.63 -7.99 -23.61
C LYS A 195 -15.52 -8.14 -22.40
N ASP A 196 -16.33 -9.18 -22.32
CA ASP A 196 -17.36 -9.29 -21.28
C ASP A 196 -16.88 -10.08 -20.05
N TYR A 197 -16.04 -11.10 -20.25
CA TYR A 197 -15.63 -12.04 -19.20
C TYR A 197 -14.16 -12.47 -19.25
N GLY A 198 -13.36 -11.96 -20.19
CA GLY A 198 -11.92 -12.22 -20.22
C GLY A 198 -11.19 -11.67 -18.99
N ILE A 199 -10.05 -12.28 -18.64
CA ILE A 199 -9.20 -11.86 -17.50
C ILE A 199 -8.88 -10.37 -17.55
N LYS A 200 -8.65 -9.80 -18.74
CA LYS A 200 -8.39 -8.37 -18.91
C LYS A 200 -9.53 -7.50 -18.37
N THR A 201 -10.78 -7.86 -18.67
CA THR A 201 -11.96 -7.14 -18.17
C THR A 201 -12.13 -7.33 -16.67
N ALA A 202 -11.92 -8.55 -16.15
CA ALA A 202 -12.00 -8.80 -14.71
C ALA A 202 -10.97 -7.97 -13.91
N ILE A 203 -9.72 -7.92 -14.39
CA ILE A 203 -8.66 -7.11 -13.77
C ILE A 203 -8.95 -5.61 -13.90
N ALA A 204 -9.53 -5.16 -15.03
CA ALA A 204 -9.93 -3.77 -15.20
C ALA A 204 -11.00 -3.35 -14.18
N ARG A 205 -11.99 -4.22 -13.92
CA ARG A 205 -13.01 -3.98 -12.88
C ARG A 205 -12.39 -3.84 -11.48
N ILE A 206 -11.43 -4.71 -11.13
CA ILE A 206 -10.66 -4.59 -9.88
C ILE A 206 -9.93 -3.24 -9.84
N GLY A 207 -9.29 -2.84 -10.94
CA GLY A 207 -8.62 -1.54 -11.06
C GLY A 207 -9.55 -0.35 -10.79
N CYS A 208 -10.78 -0.38 -11.28
CA CYS A 208 -11.78 0.66 -11.03
C CYS A 208 -12.12 0.83 -9.54
N VAL A 209 -12.12 -0.26 -8.76
CA VAL A 209 -12.37 -0.20 -7.31
C VAL A 209 -11.26 0.56 -6.59
N PHE A 210 -10.00 0.28 -6.92
CA PHE A 210 -8.84 0.88 -6.25
C PHE A 210 -8.41 2.23 -6.85
N ASN A 211 -8.94 2.61 -8.03
CA ASN A 211 -8.66 3.91 -8.64
C ASN A 211 -9.85 4.42 -9.47
N PRO A 212 -10.95 4.87 -8.83
CA PRO A 212 -12.18 5.28 -9.51
C PRO A 212 -12.03 6.53 -10.40
N ASN A 213 -10.99 7.35 -10.17
CA ASN A 213 -10.68 8.53 -10.98
C ASN A 213 -9.64 8.26 -12.08
N GLY A 214 -9.05 7.06 -12.09
CA GLY A 214 -8.17 6.60 -13.15
C GLY A 214 -8.99 6.31 -14.39
N SER A 215 -9.05 7.28 -15.28
CA SER A 215 -9.83 7.26 -16.51
C SER A 215 -9.47 6.03 -17.37
N SER A 216 -10.23 4.97 -17.23
CA SER A 216 -10.44 4.00 -18.29
C SER A 216 -11.91 4.01 -18.58
N SER A 217 -12.28 4.57 -19.73
CA SER A 217 -13.59 4.46 -20.35
C SER A 217 -13.90 2.99 -20.65
N ALA A 218 -14.11 2.19 -19.62
CA ALA A 218 -14.80 0.92 -19.73
C ALA A 218 -16.28 1.28 -19.75
N SER A 219 -16.85 1.21 -20.95
CA SER A 219 -18.29 1.24 -21.19
C SER A 219 -19.04 0.55 -20.05
N ASN A 220 -20.09 1.18 -19.56
CA ASN A 220 -21.12 0.61 -18.69
C ASN A 220 -21.79 -0.60 -19.38
N GLY A 221 -21.07 -1.72 -19.48
CA GLY A 221 -21.60 -3.03 -19.75
C GLY A 221 -21.96 -3.66 -18.41
N GLY A 222 -23.02 -3.14 -17.80
CA GLY A 222 -23.64 -3.80 -16.66
C GLY A 222 -24.07 -5.19 -17.09
N ILE A 223 -23.77 -6.19 -16.27
CA ILE A 223 -24.38 -7.51 -16.37
C ILE A 223 -25.89 -7.26 -16.37
N LYS A 224 -26.58 -7.58 -17.46
CA LYS A 224 -28.03 -7.73 -17.42
C LYS A 224 -28.28 -8.94 -16.54
N SER A 225 -28.60 -8.67 -15.28
CA SER A 225 -28.97 -9.67 -14.29
C SER A 225 -30.03 -10.58 -14.92
N GLY A 226 -29.71 -11.86 -15.06
CA GLY A 226 -30.72 -12.88 -14.91
C GLY A 226 -31.36 -12.67 -13.55
N ASP A 227 -32.68 -12.75 -13.53
CA ASP A 227 -33.55 -12.59 -12.38
C ASP A 227 -33.03 -13.45 -11.22
N ASP A 228 -32.58 -12.77 -10.15
CA ASP A 228 -32.33 -13.21 -8.77
C ASP A 228 -31.17 -12.41 -8.17
N SER A 229 -31.48 -11.16 -7.82
CA SER A 229 -31.00 -10.40 -6.65
C SER A 229 -29.61 -10.65 -6.05
N MET A 230 -28.57 -10.92 -6.84
CA MET A 230 -27.19 -10.81 -6.36
C MET A 230 -26.67 -9.40 -6.60
N GLU A 231 -27.11 -8.50 -5.73
CA GLU A 231 -26.57 -7.16 -5.51
C GLU A 231 -25.11 -7.30 -5.04
N ILE A 232 -24.19 -7.48 -5.98
CA ILE A 232 -22.75 -7.43 -5.72
C ILE A 232 -22.34 -5.95 -5.69
N CYS A 233 -22.56 -5.35 -4.53
CA CYS A 233 -21.70 -4.36 -3.88
C CYS A 233 -22.27 -4.15 -2.48
N CYS A 234 -21.89 -5.02 -1.53
CA CYS A 234 -22.11 -4.79 -0.10
C CYS A 234 -23.58 -4.51 0.27
N THR A 235 -24.44 -5.51 0.14
CA THR A 235 -25.75 -5.54 0.81
C THR A 235 -25.55 -5.61 2.32
N ASP A 236 -25.36 -4.43 2.92
CA ASP A 236 -25.63 -4.03 4.31
C ASP A 236 -24.93 -2.69 4.58
N LYS A 237 -25.30 -1.60 3.87
CA LYS A 237 -24.90 -0.20 4.16
C LYS A 237 -23.47 0.01 4.69
N LEU A 238 -22.49 -0.74 4.20
CA LEU A 238 -21.09 -0.52 4.50
C LEU A 238 -20.64 0.58 3.56
N VAL A 239 -20.39 1.76 4.12
CA VAL A 239 -19.80 2.87 3.36
C VAL A 239 -18.45 2.39 2.85
N CYS A 240 -18.38 2.08 1.55
CA CYS A 240 -17.14 1.67 0.91
C CYS A 240 -16.14 2.83 1.00
N PRO A 241 -14.88 2.57 1.42
CA PRO A 241 -13.87 3.61 1.49
C PRO A 241 -13.53 4.11 0.08
N VAL A 242 -13.25 5.40 -0.04
CA VAL A 242 -12.90 6.05 -1.31
C VAL A 242 -11.41 5.87 -1.58
N PHE A 243 -11.07 5.24 -2.70
CA PHE A 243 -9.68 5.11 -3.13
C PHE A 243 -9.22 6.27 -4.04
N PRO A 244 -7.93 6.67 -3.99
CA PRO A 244 -6.91 6.23 -3.03
C PRO A 244 -7.29 6.63 -1.60
N LEU A 245 -7.00 5.75 -0.63
CA LEU A 245 -7.46 5.92 0.77
C LEU A 245 -7.01 7.26 1.38
N THR A 246 -5.93 7.86 0.89
CA THR A 246 -5.48 9.19 1.29
C THR A 246 -6.50 10.31 1.04
N LYS A 247 -7.45 10.10 0.12
CA LYS A 247 -8.55 11.03 -0.18
C LYS A 247 -9.82 10.72 0.61
N ASP A 248 -9.85 9.62 1.33
CA ASP A 248 -10.99 9.23 2.13
C ASP A 248 -11.14 10.12 3.36
N THR A 249 -12.39 10.48 3.70
CA THR A 249 -12.71 11.30 4.86
C THR A 249 -12.19 10.67 6.15
N TYR A 250 -12.28 9.36 6.30
CA TYR A 250 -11.83 8.68 7.49
C TYR A 250 -10.29 8.69 7.62
N PHE A 251 -9.54 8.59 6.52
CA PHE A 251 -8.08 8.75 6.52
C PHE A 251 -7.69 10.17 7.00
N THR A 252 -8.29 11.19 6.37
CA THR A 252 -7.97 12.60 6.66
C THR A 252 -8.35 13.02 8.08
N VAL A 253 -9.49 12.54 8.59
CA VAL A 253 -9.91 12.74 9.98
C VAL A 253 -8.91 12.10 10.94
N THR A 254 -8.50 10.85 10.70
CA THR A 254 -7.56 10.15 11.59
C THR A 254 -6.19 10.83 11.61
N GLN A 255 -5.70 11.27 10.45
CA GLN A 255 -4.47 12.06 10.34
C GLN A 255 -4.55 13.37 11.15
N THR A 256 -5.70 14.06 11.05
CA THR A 256 -5.95 15.28 11.81
C THR A 256 -6.01 15.03 13.31
N GLN A 257 -6.63 13.93 13.75
CA GLN A 257 -6.65 13.55 15.17
C GLN A 257 -5.24 13.27 15.72
N LEU A 258 -4.38 12.62 14.93
CA LEU A 258 -2.99 12.38 15.33
C LEU A 258 -2.24 13.71 15.48
N LYS A 259 -2.38 14.61 14.51
CA LYS A 259 -1.79 15.96 14.56
C LYS A 259 -2.26 16.72 15.80
N ASN A 260 -3.57 16.73 16.08
CA ASN A 260 -4.13 17.39 17.26
C ASN A 260 -3.61 16.77 18.57
N ALA A 261 -3.42 15.45 18.61
CA ALA A 261 -2.86 14.76 19.77
C ALA A 261 -1.37 15.11 19.99
N ASP A 262 -0.59 15.20 18.92
CA ASP A 262 0.80 15.66 18.95
C ASP A 262 0.91 17.11 19.42
N GLU A 263 0.05 18.01 18.92
CA GLU A 263 -0.01 19.42 19.33
C GLU A 263 -0.40 19.56 20.82
N ARG A 264 -1.39 18.79 21.28
CA ARG A 264 -1.80 18.79 22.70
C ARG A 264 -0.66 18.30 23.60
N LEU A 265 0.06 17.26 23.19
CA LEU A 265 1.20 16.75 23.94
C LEU A 265 2.33 17.78 24.01
N ALA A 266 2.60 18.48 22.89
CA ALA A 266 3.58 19.55 22.81
C ALA A 266 3.21 20.77 23.67
N ALA A 267 1.91 21.02 23.91
CA ALA A 267 1.44 22.09 24.79
C ALA A 267 1.50 21.73 26.28
N ILE A 268 1.13 20.50 26.68
CA ILE A 268 1.09 20.09 28.10
C ILE A 268 2.49 19.89 28.68
N LYS A 269 3.43 19.34 27.89
CA LYS A 269 4.80 19.06 28.36
C LYS A 269 5.53 20.29 28.95
N PRO A 270 5.61 21.45 28.27
CA PRO A 270 6.28 22.62 28.84
C PRO A 270 5.56 23.19 30.07
N GLU A 271 4.22 23.08 30.16
CA GLU A 271 3.48 23.48 31.36
C GLU A 271 3.83 22.59 32.55
N TYR A 272 3.88 21.27 32.35
CA TYR A 272 4.33 20.32 33.37
C TYR A 272 5.76 20.60 33.81
N ASP A 273 6.70 20.79 32.87
CA ASP A 273 8.10 21.07 33.18
C ASP A 273 8.24 22.35 34.02
N LYS A 274 7.50 23.41 33.68
CA LYS A 274 7.50 24.68 34.42
C LYS A 274 6.98 24.51 35.85
N VAL A 275 5.81 23.90 36.02
CA VAL A 275 5.18 23.73 37.34
C VAL A 275 5.99 22.76 38.21
N SER A 276 6.54 21.71 37.62
CA SER A 276 7.42 20.76 38.32
C SER A 276 8.72 21.42 38.77
N GLN A 277 9.34 22.26 37.96
CA GLN A 277 10.54 23.02 38.36
C GLN A 277 10.24 23.98 39.52
N GLU A 278 9.10 24.67 39.46
CA GLU A 278 8.68 25.59 40.52
C GLU A 278 8.40 24.85 41.83
N ALA A 279 7.72 23.70 41.78
CA ALA A 279 7.49 22.83 42.94
C ALA A 279 8.81 22.35 43.56
N ASN A 280 9.75 21.86 42.75
CA ASN A 280 11.07 21.41 43.21
C ASN A 280 11.87 22.55 43.86
N ARG A 281 11.81 23.77 43.30
CA ARG A 281 12.46 24.95 43.88
C ARG A 281 11.88 25.29 45.25
N LEU A 282 10.55 25.30 45.38
CA LEU A 282 9.88 25.57 46.66
C LEU A 282 10.17 24.48 47.70
N GLN A 283 10.25 23.22 47.28
CA GLN A 283 10.65 22.11 48.13
C GLN A 283 12.05 22.33 48.69
N ALA A 284 13.03 22.64 47.83
CA ALA A 284 14.41 22.92 48.26
C ALA A 284 14.48 24.10 49.26
N CYS A 285 13.71 25.17 49.03
CA CYS A 285 13.62 26.28 49.99
C CYS A 285 13.02 25.85 51.34
N THR A 286 11.97 25.01 51.31
CA THR A 286 11.29 24.50 52.52
C THR A 286 12.22 23.60 53.32
N ASP A 287 12.96 22.71 52.65
CA ASP A 287 13.95 21.82 53.26
C ASP A 287 15.12 22.62 53.87
N SER A 288 15.60 23.65 53.17
CA SER A 288 16.65 24.55 53.66
C SER A 288 16.20 25.33 54.90
N LEU A 289 15.02 25.95 54.86
CA LEU A 289 14.46 26.68 56.02
C LEU A 289 14.24 25.75 57.21
N THR A 290 13.74 24.52 56.98
CA THR A 290 13.55 23.52 58.03
C THR A 290 14.88 23.16 58.69
N LYS A 291 15.94 22.94 57.89
CA LYS A 291 17.29 22.68 58.42
C LYS A 291 17.85 23.87 59.20
N ALA A 292 17.71 25.09 58.67
CA ALA A 292 18.21 26.31 59.31
C ALA A 292 17.50 26.59 60.65
N ILE A 293 16.17 26.44 60.70
CA ILE A 293 15.40 26.56 61.95
C ILE A 293 15.85 25.52 62.96
N LYS A 294 16.00 24.26 62.55
CA LYS A 294 16.44 23.18 63.44
C LYS A 294 17.85 23.47 63.99
N GLN A 295 18.80 23.86 63.14
CA GLN A 295 20.15 24.22 63.57
C GLN A 295 20.17 25.43 64.52
N ALA A 296 19.35 26.45 64.27
CA ALA A 296 19.25 27.61 65.15
C ALA A 296 18.59 27.27 66.50
N GLN A 297 17.62 26.36 66.51
CA GLN A 297 16.99 25.82 67.73
C GLN A 297 17.92 24.88 68.50
N ASP A 298 18.76 24.10 67.83
CA ASP A 298 19.74 23.22 68.47
C ASP A 298 20.94 24.03 69.02
N ALA A 299 21.33 25.11 68.34
CA ALA A 299 22.39 26.03 68.77
C ALA A 299 21.96 26.95 69.92
N LYS A 300 20.66 27.26 70.01
CA LYS A 300 20.06 27.94 71.16
C LYS A 300 19.37 26.95 72.07
N ALA A 301 19.95 26.71 73.24
CA ALA A 301 19.12 26.63 74.43
C ALA A 301 18.40 27.99 74.63
N CYS A 302 17.36 28.32 73.84
CA CYS A 302 16.45 29.45 74.10
C CYS A 302 15.66 28.98 75.35
N LYS A 303 16.22 29.22 76.54
CA LYS A 303 15.55 29.20 77.85
C LYS A 303 14.66 30.42 77.98
#